data_AF-A0A838R7U1-F1
#
_entry.id   AF-A0A838R7U1-F1
#
_cell.length_a   1.000
_cell.length_b   1.000
_cell.length_c   1.000
_cell.angle_alpha   90.00
_cell.angle_beta   90.00
_cell.angle_gamma   90.00
#
_symmetry.space_group_name_H-M   'P 1'
#
loop_
_entity.id
_entity.type
_entity.pdbx_description
1 polymer ?
#
loop_
_entity_poly.entity_id
_entity_poly.type
_entity_poly.pdbx_seq_one_letter_code
_entity_poly.pdbx_strand_id
1 'polypeptide(L)'
;MSTQNGSGRPVLDTDVVRIRFTLSLRVGEHDDLIAWFEQIPSGQRAQQVLCALRQGGVSVADALPDWEELVDDDDFAAMLGAL
;
A
#
# COMPACT_ATOMS: atom_id res chain seq x y z
N MET A 1 31.24 -9.26 21.21
CA MET A 1 31.34 -8.21 20.17
C MET A 1 30.42 -8.62 19.03
N SER A 2 29.22 -8.04 18.95
CA SER A 2 28.21 -8.42 17.97
C SER A 2 28.19 -7.40 16.83
N THR A 3 28.60 -7.82 15.64
CA THR A 3 28.56 -7.00 14.42
C THR A 3 27.14 -6.98 13.87
N GLN A 4 26.37 -5.94 14.17
CA GLN A 4 25.08 -5.68 13.53
C GLN A 4 25.32 -5.10 12.13
N ASN A 5 25.52 -5.99 11.16
CA ASN A 5 25.55 -5.63 9.74
C ASN A 5 24.38 -6.31 9.05
N GLY A 6 23.42 -5.51 8.56
CA GLY A 6 22.38 -5.99 7.65
C GLY A 6 21.12 -5.14 7.73
N SER A 7 21.07 -4.08 6.93
CA SER A 7 19.85 -3.38 6.54
C SER A 7 18.89 -4.34 5.82
N GLY A 8 18.19 -5.16 6.58
CA GLY A 8 17.17 -6.08 6.09
C GLY A 8 15.90 -5.81 6.86
N ARG A 9 14.82 -5.49 6.14
CA ARG A 9 13.46 -5.38 6.68
C ARG A 9 13.24 -6.51 7.71
N PRO A 10 12.82 -6.20 8.96
CA PRO A 10 12.67 -7.22 9.99
C PRO A 10 11.77 -8.35 9.49
N VAL A 11 12.21 -9.57 9.73
CA VAL A 11 11.45 -10.77 9.37
C VAL A 11 10.17 -10.73 10.19
N LEU A 12 9.04 -10.54 9.52
CA LEU A 12 7.72 -10.61 10.15
C LEU A 12 7.48 -12.08 10.53
N ASP A 13 7.41 -12.37 11.82
CA ASP A 13 7.08 -13.68 12.37
C ASP A 13 5.57 -13.93 12.26
N THR A 14 5.09 -14.09 11.04
CA THR A 14 3.67 -14.29 10.75
C THR A 14 3.47 -15.25 9.58
N ASP A 15 2.40 -16.04 9.66
CA ASP A 15 2.02 -16.95 8.60
C ASP A 15 1.56 -16.19 7.36
N VAL A 16 2.19 -16.48 6.22
CA VAL A 16 1.86 -15.85 4.94
C VAL A 16 1.03 -16.79 4.09
N VAL A 17 -0.24 -16.45 3.89
CA VAL A 17 -1.11 -17.12 2.90
C VAL A 17 -0.98 -16.42 1.55
N ARG A 18 -0.55 -17.16 0.52
CA ARG A 18 -0.43 -16.65 -0.85
C ARG A 18 -1.54 -17.17 -1.74
N ILE A 19 -2.39 -16.26 -2.21
CA ILE A 19 -3.47 -16.55 -3.15
C ILE A 19 -3.07 -15.98 -4.52
N ARG A 20 -3.08 -16.81 -5.56
CA ARG A 20 -2.87 -16.41 -6.95
C ARG A 20 -4.14 -16.68 -7.72
N PHE A 21 -4.67 -15.67 -8.40
CA PHE A 21 -5.83 -15.80 -9.24
C PHE A 21 -5.64 -14.97 -10.51
N THR A 22 -6.42 -15.33 -11.54
CA THR A 22 -6.48 -14.60 -12.80
C THR A 22 -7.84 -13.92 -12.88
N LEU A 23 -7.84 -12.63 -13.21
CA LEU A 23 -9.05 -11.85 -13.44
C LEU A 23 -9.15 -11.53 -14.93
N SER A 24 -10.30 -11.84 -15.53
CA SER A 24 -10.63 -11.48 -16.90
C SER A 24 -11.64 -10.34 -16.88
N LEU A 25 -11.26 -9.19 -17.43
CA LEU A 25 -12.14 -8.03 -17.57
C LEU A 25 -12.68 -7.95 -18.99
N ARG A 26 -13.94 -7.56 -19.12
CA ARG A 26 -14.62 -7.40 -20.42
C ARG A 26 -14.77 -5.92 -20.76
N VAL A 27 -14.30 -5.55 -21.94
CA VAL A 27 -14.50 -4.22 -22.52
C VAL A 27 -16.01 -3.97 -22.73
N GLY A 28 -16.47 -2.78 -22.36
CA GLY A 28 -17.88 -2.36 -22.38
C GLY A 28 -18.67 -2.68 -21.11
N GLU A 29 -18.14 -3.54 -20.23
CA GLU A 29 -18.80 -3.94 -18.98
C GLU A 29 -17.99 -3.53 -17.75
N HIS A 30 -16.66 -3.57 -17.86
CA HIS A 30 -15.72 -3.32 -16.75
C HIS A 30 -14.72 -2.22 -17.10
N ASP A 31 -15.15 -1.23 -17.89
CA ASP A 31 -14.27 -0.20 -18.43
C ASP A 31 -13.65 0.68 -17.33
N ASP A 32 -14.36 0.88 -16.23
CA ASP A 32 -13.88 1.55 -15.03
C ASP A 32 -12.71 0.81 -14.39
N LEU A 33 -12.83 -0.51 -14.23
CA LEU A 33 -11.75 -1.35 -13.69
C LEU A 33 -10.56 -1.43 -14.64
N ILE A 34 -10.81 -1.51 -15.95
CA ILE A 34 -9.75 -1.50 -16.96
C ILE A 34 -8.97 -0.19 -16.89
N ALA A 35 -9.66 0.96 -16.90
CA ALA A 35 -9.04 2.27 -16.80
C ALA A 35 -8.25 2.44 -15.50
N TRP A 36 -8.76 1.92 -14.38
CA TRP A 36 -8.02 1.90 -13.11
C TRP A 36 -6.72 1.09 -13.19
N PHE A 37 -6.75 -0.12 -13.76
CA PHE A 37 -5.55 -0.94 -13.92
C PHE A 37 -4.51 -0.36 -14.90
N GLU A 38 -4.94 0.46 -15.86
CA GLU A 38 -4.06 1.19 -16.78
C GLU A 38 -3.27 2.31 -16.09
N GLN A 39 -3.85 2.92 -15.06
CA GLN A 39 -3.18 3.96 -14.26
C GLN A 39 -2.16 3.38 -13.26
N ILE A 40 -2.21 2.07 -12.99
CA ILE A 40 -1.36 1.40 -11.99
C ILE A 40 -0.14 0.72 -12.65
N PRO A 41 1.09 1.04 -12.21
CA PRO A 41 2.29 0.32 -12.63
C PRO A 41 2.18 -1.19 -12.36
N SER A 42 2.66 -2.02 -13.29
CA SER A 42 2.52 -3.49 -13.23
C SER A 42 2.98 -4.12 -11.91
N GLY A 43 4.07 -3.60 -11.31
CA GLY A 43 4.61 -4.06 -10.02
C GLY A 43 3.77 -3.71 -8.79
N GLN A 44 2.78 -2.82 -8.91
CA GLN A 44 1.97 -2.32 -7.80
C GLN A 44 0.52 -2.84 -7.82
N ARG A 45 0.09 -3.50 -8.90
CA ARG A 45 -1.31 -3.95 -9.08
C ARG A 45 -1.83 -4.82 -7.95
N ALA A 46 -1.02 -5.77 -7.46
CA ALA A 46 -1.44 -6.66 -6.38
C ALA A 46 -1.66 -5.90 -5.05
N GLN A 47 -0.82 -4.89 -4.77
CA GLN A 47 -0.98 -4.05 -3.58
C GLN A 47 -2.23 -3.19 -3.67
N GLN A 48 -2.51 -2.62 -4.85
CA GLN A 48 -3.71 -1.81 -5.09
C GLN A 48 -5.00 -2.65 -4.98
N VAL A 49 -5.00 -3.86 -5.53
CA VAL A 49 -6.13 -4.80 -5.35
C VAL A 49 -6.33 -5.15 -3.88
N LEU A 50 -5.26 -5.40 -3.13
CA LEU A 50 -5.36 -5.65 -1.68
C LEU A 50 -5.95 -4.46 -0.93
N CYS A 51 -5.56 -3.24 -1.29
CA CYS A 51 -6.09 -2.01 -0.71
C CYS A 51 -7.60 -1.89 -0.98
N ALA A 52 -8.01 -2.04 -2.24
CA ALA A 52 -9.41 -1.97 -2.64
C ALA A 52 -10.28 -3.02 -1.92
N LEU A 53 -9.78 -4.25 -1.77
CA LEU A 53 -10.46 -5.30 -1.02
C LEU A 53 -10.63 -4.97 0.48
N ARG A 54 -9.66 -4.28 1.09
CA ARG A 54 -9.75 -3.83 2.49
C ARG A 54 -10.73 -2.67 2.67
N GLN A 55 -10.76 -1.75 1.71
CA GLN A 55 -11.63 -0.58 1.72
C GLN A 55 -13.07 -0.91 1.31
N GLY A 56 -13.32 -2.11 0.78
CA GLY A 56 -14.65 -2.52 0.31
C GLY A 56 -15.03 -1.93 -1.06
N GLY A 57 -14.07 -1.42 -1.83
CA GLY A 57 -14.30 -0.78 -3.12
C GLY A 57 -13.01 -0.29 -3.78
N VAL A 58 -13.06 -0.04 -5.08
CA VAL A 58 -11.94 0.51 -5.87
C VAL A 58 -11.99 2.04 -5.78
N SER A 59 -11.32 2.61 -4.79
CA SER A 59 -11.20 4.08 -4.69
C SER A 59 -10.09 4.56 -5.62
N VAL A 60 -10.44 5.44 -6.57
CA VAL A 60 -9.47 6.25 -7.33
C VAL A 60 -9.15 7.47 -6.46
N ALA A 61 -8.46 7.25 -5.35
CA ALA A 61 -7.91 8.33 -4.54
C ALA A 61 -6.40 8.35 -4.77
N ASP A 62 -5.93 9.53 -5.15
CA ASP A 62 -4.59 9.85 -5.60
C ASP A 62 -3.49 9.12 -4.82
N ALA A 63 -2.56 8.55 -5.59
CA ALA A 63 -1.34 7.96 -5.08
C ALA A 63 -0.38 9.07 -4.60
N LEU A 64 -0.64 9.61 -3.42
CA LEU A 64 0.37 10.12 -2.52
C LEU A 64 0.10 9.50 -1.14
N PRO A 65 1.09 8.86 -0.50
CA PRO A 65 0.98 8.61 0.93
C PRO A 65 0.92 9.98 1.60
N ASP A 66 -0.22 10.28 2.21
CA ASP A 66 -0.38 11.47 3.01
C ASP A 66 0.54 11.34 4.23
N TRP A 67 1.72 11.93 4.12
CA TRP A 67 2.65 12.05 5.24
C TRP A 67 2.20 13.16 6.19
N GLU A 68 1.14 13.92 5.87
CA GLU A 68 0.48 14.85 6.79
C GLU A 68 -0.49 14.10 7.73
N GLU A 69 -0.96 12.90 7.39
CA GLU A 69 -1.86 12.10 8.24
C GLU A 69 -1.12 11.15 9.22
N LEU A 70 0.21 11.04 9.11
CA LEU A 70 1.07 10.21 9.97
C LEU A 70 1.78 10.99 11.07
N VAL A 71 1.60 12.31 11.12
CA VAL A 71 2.14 13.18 12.15
C VAL A 71 1.02 14.09 12.59
N ASP A 72 0.31 13.73 13.67
CA ASP A 72 -0.52 14.70 14.37
C ASP A 72 0.38 15.88 14.77
N ASP A 73 -0.06 17.12 14.54
CA ASP A 73 0.69 18.34 14.86
C ASP A 73 1.18 18.35 16.34
N ASP A 74 0.44 17.67 17.21
CA ASP A 74 0.77 17.46 18.63
C ASP A 74 2.00 16.56 18.85
N ASP A 75 2.21 15.54 18.02
CA ASP A 75 3.36 14.64 18.10
C ASP A 75 4.65 15.30 17.54
N PHE A 76 4.52 16.14 16.52
CA PHE A 76 5.64 16.92 15.99
C PHE A 76 6.14 17.95 17.01
N ALA A 77 5.21 18.64 17.69
CA ALA A 77 5.52 19.61 18.73
C ALA A 77 6.22 18.95 19.94
N ALA A 78 5.81 17.74 20.32
CA ALA A 78 6.45 16.96 21.39
C ALA A 78 7.88 16.55 21.03
N MET A 79 8.16 16.21 19.77
CA MET A 79 9.52 15.85 19.31
C MET A 79 10.48 17.04 19.30
N LEU A 80 9.99 18.23 18.94
CA LEU A 80 10.80 19.45 18.83
C LEU A 80 11.08 20.11 20.20
N GLY A 81 10.18 19.91 21.17
CA GLY A 81 10.38 20.36 22.56
C GLY A 81 11.33 19.48 23.39
N ALA A 82 11.77 18.34 22.85
CA ALA A 82 12.66 17.38 23.53
C ALA A 82 14.15 17.50 23.11
N LEU A 83 14.51 18.50 22.30
CA LEU A 83 15.87 18.81 21.86
C LEU A 83 16.46 20.02 22.60
#